data_AF-A0A379VSM2-F1
#
_entry.id   AF-A0A379VSM2-F1
#
_cell.length_a   1.000
_cell.length_b   1.000
_cell.length_c   1.000
_cell.angle_alpha   90.00
_cell.angle_beta   90.00
_cell.angle_gamma   90.00
#
_symmetry.space_group_name_H-M   'P 1'
#
loop_
_entity.id
_entity.type
_entity.pdbx_description
1 polymer ?
#
loop_
_entity_poly.entity_id
_entity_poly.type
_entity_poly.pdbx_seq_one_letter_code
_entity_poly.pdbx_strand_id
1 'polypeptide(L)'
;MRTHTLFKVAVLTGLLALSGCASKVTQPDKYSGFLKNYSDLQETTSATGKPVLRWVDPHFNDSNYDSIVYNPITYYPVPKPTTQVGQQVLDKLLLIRTLK
;
A
#
# COMPACT_ATOMS: atom_id res chain seq x y z
N MET A 1 8.35 42.57 -15.48
CA MET A 1 7.19 42.01 -14.73
C MET A 1 6.65 40.71 -15.32
N ARG A 2 6.44 40.59 -16.64
CA ARG A 2 5.88 39.38 -17.29
C ARG A 2 6.67 38.07 -17.06
N THR A 3 8.00 38.11 -17.09
CA THR A 3 8.86 36.91 -16.93
C THR A 3 8.82 36.31 -15.51
N HIS A 4 8.72 37.15 -14.48
CA HIS A 4 8.54 36.69 -13.10
C HIS A 4 7.18 36.03 -12.87
N THR A 5 6.12 36.50 -13.53
CA THR A 5 4.79 35.88 -13.45
C THR A 5 4.79 34.50 -14.11
N LEU A 6 5.44 34.36 -15.26
CA LEU A 6 5.57 33.07 -15.95
C LEU A 6 6.41 32.06 -15.15
N PHE A 7 7.51 32.51 -14.53
CA PHE A 7 8.34 31.65 -13.69
C PHE A 7 7.60 31.15 -12.44
N LYS A 8 6.82 32.02 -11.78
CA LYS A 8 5.98 31.63 -10.63
C LYS A 8 4.90 30.62 -11.00
N VAL A 9 4.26 30.79 -12.16
CA VAL A 9 3.26 29.84 -12.64
C VAL A 9 3.90 28.49 -12.96
N ALA A 10 5.07 28.45 -13.62
CA ALA A 10 5.77 27.21 -13.90
C ALA A 10 6.19 26.45 -12.63
N VAL A 11 6.68 27.16 -11.61
CA VAL A 11 7.04 26.57 -10.30
C VAL A 11 5.81 26.02 -9.59
N LEU A 12 4.69 26.76 -9.59
CA LEU A 12 3.45 26.32 -8.95
C LEU A 12 2.88 25.07 -9.63
N THR A 13 2.86 25.04 -10.96
CA THR A 13 2.39 23.87 -11.73
C THR A 13 3.32 22.67 -11.54
N GLY A 14 4.63 22.89 -11.43
CA GLY A 14 5.60 21.83 -11.13
C GLY A 14 5.38 21.21 -9.75
N LEU A 15 5.18 22.04 -8.72
CA LEU A 15 4.86 21.59 -7.37
C LEU A 15 3.53 20.81 -7.30
N LEU A 16 2.50 21.26 -8.02
CA LEU A 16 1.21 20.57 -8.09
C LEU A 16 1.33 19.23 -8.82
N ALA A 17 2.11 19.15 -9.91
CA ALA A 17 2.36 17.90 -10.64
C ALA A 17 3.08 16.83 -9.80
N LEU A 18 3.92 17.23 -8.84
CA LEU A 18 4.62 16.31 -7.93
C LEU A 18 3.71 15.70 -6.85
N SER A 19 2.54 16.29 -6.58
CA SER A 19 1.60 15.80 -5.56
C SER A 19 0.71 14.64 -6.05
N GLY A 20 0.66 14.39 -7.35
CA GLY A 20 -0.26 13.42 -7.98
C GLY A 20 0.03 11.93 -7.74
N CYS A 21 1.22 11.57 -7.25
CA CYS A 21 1.61 10.16 -7.04
C CYS A 21 1.74 9.75 -5.57
N ALA A 22 1.63 10.69 -4.62
CA ALA A 22 2.26 10.49 -3.31
C ALA A 22 1.35 9.92 -2.21
N SER A 23 0.03 10.07 -2.26
CA SER A 23 -0.81 9.62 -1.14
C SER A 23 -2.26 9.50 -1.58
N LYS A 24 -2.65 8.29 -1.96
CA LYS A 24 -4.07 7.97 -2.06
C LYS A 24 -4.31 6.68 -1.31
N VAL A 25 -5.14 6.75 -0.29
CA VAL A 25 -5.79 5.56 0.26
C VAL A 25 -6.55 4.89 -0.87
N THR A 26 -6.42 3.56 -0.97
CA THR A 26 -7.08 2.77 -2.02
C THR A 26 -8.57 3.09 -2.02
N GLN A 27 -9.11 3.50 -3.17
CA GLN A 27 -10.55 3.73 -3.28
C GLN A 27 -11.30 2.40 -3.30
N PRO A 28 -12.57 2.37 -2.85
CA PRO A 28 -13.35 1.13 -2.80
C PRO A 28 -13.42 0.34 -4.12
N ASP A 29 -13.43 1.04 -5.27
CA ASP A 29 -13.41 0.45 -6.61
C ASP A 29 -12.07 -0.20 -6.99
N LYS A 30 -11.02 0.01 -6.19
CA LYS A 30 -9.66 -0.53 -6.36
C LYS A 30 -9.29 -1.54 -5.28
N TYR A 31 -10.23 -1.98 -4.45
CA TYR A 31 -9.98 -3.03 -3.49
C TYR A 31 -9.65 -4.36 -4.17
N SER A 32 -8.68 -5.08 -3.61
CA SER A 32 -8.16 -6.32 -4.19
C SER A 32 -9.18 -7.48 -4.25
N GLY A 33 -10.32 -7.36 -3.58
CA GLY A 33 -11.28 -8.45 -3.42
C GLY A 33 -10.83 -9.56 -2.47
N PHE A 34 -9.68 -9.40 -1.78
CA PHE A 34 -9.18 -10.38 -0.81
C PHE A 34 -10.13 -10.57 0.39
N LEU A 35 -10.55 -9.46 1.01
CA LEU A 35 -11.52 -9.49 2.10
C LEU A 35 -12.95 -9.54 1.54
N LYS A 36 -13.84 -10.26 2.22
CA LYS A 36 -15.28 -10.27 1.90
C LYS A 36 -15.95 -8.93 2.17
N ASN A 37 -15.49 -8.20 3.18
CA ASN A 37 -15.99 -6.89 3.57
C ASN A 37 -14.82 -6.00 3.99
N TYR A 38 -14.82 -4.75 3.51
CA TYR A 38 -13.81 -3.73 3.80
C TYR A 38 -14.35 -2.61 4.71
N SER A 39 -15.63 -2.63 5.06
CA SER A 39 -16.29 -1.53 5.80
C SER A 39 -15.74 -1.30 7.21
N ASP A 40 -15.13 -2.32 7.81
CA ASP A 40 -14.58 -2.23 9.17
C ASP A 40 -13.14 -1.69 9.18
N LEU A 41 -12.52 -1.48 8.00
CA LEU A 41 -11.18 -0.92 7.92
C LEU A 41 -11.20 0.59 8.17
N GLN A 42 -10.26 1.06 8.99
CA GLN A 42 -10.09 2.49 9.29
C GLN A 42 -8.79 3.01 8.67
N GLU A 43 -8.81 4.26 8.23
CA GLU A 43 -7.59 4.94 7.76
C GLU A 43 -6.65 5.22 8.93
N THR A 44 -5.39 4.84 8.78
CA THR A 44 -4.33 5.04 9.76
C THR A 44 -3.00 5.32 9.06
N THR A 45 -2.00 5.72 9.82
CA THR A 45 -0.66 5.99 9.29
C THR A 45 0.26 4.81 9.56
N SER A 46 1.02 4.38 8.55
CA SER A 46 2.07 3.37 8.71
C SER A 46 3.26 3.94 9.47
N ALA A 47 4.14 3.07 9.98
CA ALA A 47 5.42 3.49 10.57
C ALA A 47 6.29 4.32 9.60
N THR A 48 6.06 4.20 8.29
CA THR A 48 6.75 4.94 7.23
C THR A 48 6.02 6.23 6.81
N GLY A 49 4.97 6.64 7.53
CA GLY A 49 4.24 7.87 7.27
C GLY A 49 3.22 7.80 6.13
N LYS A 50 2.93 6.61 5.59
CA LYS A 50 1.98 6.45 4.48
C LYS A 50 0.57 6.16 5.02
N PRO A 51 -0.48 6.74 4.41
CA PRO A 51 -1.85 6.41 4.79
C PRO A 51 -2.19 4.98 4.34
N VAL A 52 -2.79 4.20 5.22
CA VAL A 52 -3.16 2.79 5.01
C VAL A 52 -4.52 2.50 5.66
N LEU A 53 -5.21 1.48 5.16
CA LEU A 53 -6.42 0.96 5.80
C LEU A 53 -6.04 -0.20 6.74
N ARG A 54 -6.46 -0.13 8.00
CA ARG A 54 -6.19 -1.14 9.04
C ARG A 54 -7.48 -1.43 9.81
N TRP A 55 -7.70 -2.71 10.11
CA TRP A 55 -8.68 -3.13 11.12
C TRP A 55 -7.95 -3.50 12.40
N VAL A 56 -8.52 -3.11 13.53
CA VAL A 56 -8.05 -3.47 14.88
C VAL A 56 -9.28 -3.91 15.65
N ASP A 57 -9.18 -5.04 16.35
CA ASP A 57 -10.27 -5.50 17.23
C ASP A 57 -10.54 -4.42 18.30
N PRO A 58 -11.80 -4.00 18.54
CA PRO A 58 -12.12 -3.02 19.58
C PRO A 58 -11.68 -3.40 20.99
N HIS A 59 -11.48 -4.69 21.26
CA HIS A 59 -11.03 -5.22 22.56
C HIS A 59 -9.52 -5.52 22.57
N PHE A 60 -8.80 -5.14 21.52
CA PHE A 60 -7.35 -5.32 21.46
C PHE A 60 -6.67 -4.50 22.56
N ASN A 61 -5.88 -5.19 23.38
CA ASN A 61 -5.00 -4.59 24.38
C ASN A 61 -3.62 -5.24 24.23
N ASP A 62 -2.61 -4.44 23.92
CA ASP A 62 -1.24 -4.88 23.70
C ASP A 62 -0.61 -5.53 24.93
N SER A 63 -0.99 -5.08 26.15
CA SER A 63 -0.47 -5.64 27.41
C SER A 63 -0.84 -7.11 27.62
N ASN A 64 -1.82 -7.63 26.89
CA ASN A 64 -2.29 -9.02 27.03
C ASN A 64 -1.47 -10.01 26.18
N TYR A 65 -0.50 -9.54 25.39
CA TYR A 65 0.27 -10.37 24.46
C TYR A 65 1.77 -10.20 24.67
N ASP A 66 2.48 -11.32 24.77
CA ASP A 66 3.94 -11.38 24.92
C ASP A 66 4.66 -11.85 23.64
N SER A 67 3.89 -12.39 22.69
CA SER A 67 4.39 -13.07 21.49
C SER A 67 3.63 -12.64 20.25
N ILE A 68 4.33 -12.63 19.11
CA ILE A 68 3.76 -12.31 17.80
C ILE A 68 3.81 -13.57 16.92
N VAL A 69 2.65 -13.98 16.39
CA VAL A 69 2.59 -15.00 15.34
C VAL A 69 2.69 -14.30 13.99
N TYR A 70 3.79 -14.53 13.29
CA TYR A 70 4.01 -13.99 11.95
C TYR A 70 3.77 -15.05 10.88
N ASN A 71 2.81 -14.80 9.99
CA ASN A 71 2.61 -15.60 8.79
C ASN A 71 3.29 -14.91 7.59
N PRO A 72 4.07 -15.63 6.79
CA PRO A 72 4.75 -15.05 5.63
C PRO A 72 3.73 -14.56 4.59
N ILE A 73 4.16 -13.57 3.80
CA ILE A 73 3.36 -13.03 2.70
C ILE A 73 3.12 -14.12 1.65
N THR A 74 1.86 -14.26 1.22
CA THR A 74 1.46 -15.19 0.16
C THR A 74 0.69 -14.45 -0.93
N TYR A 75 0.60 -15.07 -2.11
CA TYR A 75 -0.24 -14.55 -3.19
C TYR A 75 -1.68 -14.99 -3.02
N TYR A 76 -2.61 -14.08 -3.32
CA TYR A 76 -4.02 -14.41 -3.45
C TYR A 76 -4.65 -13.70 -4.66
N PRO A 77 -5.39 -14.43 -5.52
CA PRO A 77 -5.51 -15.89 -5.54
C PRO A 77 -4.16 -16.57 -5.81
N VAL A 78 -4.04 -17.86 -5.47
CA VAL A 78 -2.80 -18.61 -5.71
C VAL A 78 -2.48 -18.58 -7.22
N PRO A 79 -1.33 -18.00 -7.63
CA PRO A 79 -1.01 -17.83 -9.03
C PRO A 79 -0.71 -19.19 -9.66
N LYS A 80 -1.19 -19.40 -10.87
CA LYS A 80 -0.87 -20.57 -11.67
C LYS A 80 0.29 -20.20 -12.60
N PRO A 81 1.38 -20.99 -12.64
CA PRO A 81 2.44 -20.80 -13.62
C PRO A 81 1.88 -20.78 -15.03
N THR A 82 2.46 -19.93 -15.87
CA THR A 82 2.15 -19.84 -17.31
C THR A 82 3.42 -20.07 -18.10
N THR A 83 3.31 -20.14 -19.43
CA THR A 83 4.47 -20.24 -20.33
C THR A 83 5.38 -19.01 -20.28
N GLN A 84 4.84 -17.84 -19.94
CA GLN A 84 5.60 -16.59 -19.83
C GLN A 84 6.18 -16.39 -18.43
N VAL A 85 5.47 -16.82 -17.38
CA VAL A 85 5.88 -16.66 -15.98
C VAL A 85 5.81 -18.02 -15.28
N GLY A 86 6.98 -18.64 -15.12
CA GLY A 86 7.13 -19.92 -14.43
C GLY A 86 7.15 -19.78 -12.90
N GLN A 87 7.00 -20.91 -12.21
CA GLN A 87 6.97 -20.99 -10.74
C GLN A 87 8.20 -20.33 -10.09
N GLN A 88 9.40 -20.56 -10.65
CA GLN A 88 10.64 -19.99 -10.12
C GLN A 88 10.63 -18.45 -10.08
N VAL A 89 9.95 -17.80 -11.02
CA VAL A 89 9.83 -16.33 -11.03
C VAL A 89 8.85 -15.89 -9.95
N LEU A 90 7.72 -16.59 -9.80
CA LEU A 90 6.74 -16.33 -8.74
C LEU A 90 7.39 -16.47 -7.35
N ASP A 91 8.20 -17.50 -7.14
CA ASP A 91 8.88 -17.74 -5.85
C ASP A 91 9.90 -16.63 -5.55
N LYS A 92 10.67 -16.19 -6.55
CA LYS A 92 11.63 -15.08 -6.41
C LYS A 92 10.95 -13.75 -6.09
N LEU A 93 9.78 -13.50 -6.70
CA LEU A 93 9.01 -12.29 -6.46
C LEU A 93 8.43 -12.23 -5.03
N LEU A 94 8.05 -13.37 -4.46
CA LEU A 94 7.66 -13.43 -3.04
C LEU A 94 8.84 -13.09 -2.12
N LEU A 95 10.00 -13.69 -2.40
CA LEU A 95 11.19 -13.58 -1.54
C LEU A 95 11.73 -12.14 -1.45
N ILE A 96 11.67 -11.38 -2.55
CA ILE A 96 12.17 -10.00 -2.61
C ILE A 96 11.47 -9.06 -1.61
N ARG A 97 10.21 -9.35 -1.23
CA ARG A 97 9.49 -8.52 -0.25
C ARG A 97 9.80 -8.85 1.21
N THR A 98 10.39 -10.02 1.49
CA THR A 98 10.67 -10.46 2.86
C THR A 98 12.05 -10.02 3.35
N LEU A 99 12.93 -9.56 2.46
CA LEU A 99 14.34 -9.22 2.75
C LEU A 99 14.60 -7.72 2.97
N LYS A 100 13.61 -6.93 3.37
CA LYS A 100 13.78 -5.51 3.69
C LYS A 100 13.03 -5.13 4.96
#